data_AF-A0AAD7IMX8-F1
#
_entry.id   AF-A0AAD7IMX8-F1
#
_cell.length_a   1.000
_cell.length_b   1.000
_cell.length_c   1.000
_cell.angle_alpha   90.00
_cell.angle_beta   90.00
_cell.angle_gamma   90.00
#
_symmetry.space_group_name_H-M   'P 1'
#
loop_
_entity.id
_entity.type
_entity.pdbx_description
1 polymer ?
#
loop_
_entity_poly.entity_id
_entity_poly.type
_entity_poly.pdbx_seq_one_letter_code
_entity_poly.pdbx_strand_id
1 'polypeptide(L)'
;MLLKFTSQDFFNSTLVDVATSHPVSQLATTIVAGPSSGPVCRQTEIRDRLDKVVGTIGWMGRVPQYMTLLDEHVGGLVDLFASNTIQFIPKEMSIPTRFDTEYLWTATPEELYLLDFDSATRMAELHVHSPALRATHKPIPGRGAAYLKLSAHPLGLAPPIEILVSLLMFDILRRGRFGLPRYAFAPPSRLQQAWSRIRARRNTV
;
A
#
# COMPACT_ATOMS: atom_id res chain seq x y z
N MET A 1 -15.95 -0.18 -5.20
CA MET A 1 -15.48 -1.40 -4.52
C MET A 1 -14.99 -1.07 -3.13
N LEU A 2 -15.27 -1.90 -2.11
CA LEU A 2 -14.77 -1.68 -0.75
C LEU A 2 -13.88 -2.85 -0.35
N LEU A 3 -12.60 -2.57 -0.13
CA LEU A 3 -11.59 -3.56 0.24
C LEU A 3 -11.25 -3.44 1.71
N LYS A 4 -11.10 -4.57 2.40
CA LYS A 4 -10.69 -4.66 3.80
C LYS A 4 -9.29 -5.26 3.89
N PHE A 5 -8.41 -4.62 4.66
CA PHE A 5 -7.14 -5.22 5.07
C PHE A 5 -7.39 -6.24 6.19
N THR A 6 -6.87 -7.45 6.04
CA THR A 6 -6.99 -8.51 7.06
C THR A 6 -6.06 -8.30 8.26
N SER A 7 -5.04 -7.47 8.13
CA SER A 7 -4.07 -7.11 9.16
C SER A 7 -3.92 -5.59 9.28
N GLN A 8 -3.54 -5.12 10.48
CA GLN A 8 -3.11 -3.73 10.73
C GLN A 8 -1.73 -3.44 10.15
N ASP A 9 -0.90 -4.48 9.94
CA ASP A 9 0.34 -4.36 9.18
C ASP A 9 0.02 -4.52 7.69
N PHE A 10 -0.14 -3.40 6.98
CA PHE A 10 -0.59 -3.39 5.59
C PHE A 10 0.36 -4.17 4.67
N PHE A 11 1.66 -4.20 4.98
CA PHE A 11 2.67 -4.92 4.21
C PHE A 11 2.70 -6.43 4.49
N ASN A 12 1.87 -6.91 5.43
CA ASN A 12 1.66 -8.31 5.76
C ASN A 12 0.15 -8.63 5.84
N SER A 13 -0.61 -8.12 4.87
CA SER A 13 -2.07 -8.13 4.85
C SER A 13 -2.61 -8.71 3.54
N THR A 14 -3.85 -9.16 3.55
CA THR A 14 -4.61 -9.51 2.35
C THR A 14 -5.71 -8.48 2.19
N LEU A 15 -5.86 -7.94 0.99
CA LEU A 15 -7.01 -7.11 0.64
C LEU A 15 -8.14 -8.03 0.20
N VAL A 16 -9.25 -7.99 0.92
CA VAL A 16 -10.44 -8.79 0.65
C VAL A 16 -11.56 -7.84 0.25
N ASP A 17 -12.24 -8.13 -0.86
CA ASP A 17 -13.46 -7.40 -1.22
C ASP A 17 -14.56 -7.74 -0.22
N VAL A 18 -15.10 -6.71 0.43
CA VAL A 18 -16.11 -6.85 1.49
C VAL A 18 -17.41 -7.42 0.94
N ALA A 19 -17.77 -7.12 -0.31
CA ALA A 19 -19.02 -7.58 -0.90
C ALA A 19 -18.97 -9.09 -1.22
N THR A 20 -17.85 -9.56 -1.75
CA THR A 20 -17.69 -10.94 -2.22
C THR A 20 -16.94 -11.85 -1.25
N SER A 21 -16.30 -11.27 -0.23
CA SER A 21 -15.36 -11.96 0.68
C SER A 21 -14.20 -12.65 -0.03
N HIS A 22 -13.92 -12.29 -1.29
CA HIS A 22 -12.81 -12.87 -2.06
C HIS A 22 -11.53 -12.02 -1.93
N PRO A 23 -10.35 -12.67 -1.86
CA PRO A 23 -9.08 -11.97 -1.87
C PRO A 23 -8.84 -11.32 -3.24
N VAL A 24 -8.48 -10.05 -3.22
CA VAL A 24 -8.13 -9.25 -4.41
C VAL A 24 -6.61 -9.21 -4.58
N SER A 25 -5.88 -8.99 -3.48
CA SER A 25 -4.43 -8.97 -3.47
C SER A 25 -3.85 -9.41 -2.13
N GLN A 26 -2.66 -9.97 -2.15
CA GLN A 26 -1.90 -10.36 -0.97
C GLN A 26 -0.58 -9.60 -0.91
N LEU A 27 -0.30 -8.99 0.24
CA LEU A 27 0.97 -8.36 0.56
C LEU A 27 1.69 -9.20 1.60
N ALA A 28 2.93 -9.56 1.31
CA ALA A 28 3.77 -10.33 2.22
C ALA A 28 5.18 -9.76 2.26
N THR A 29 5.64 -9.39 3.45
CA THR A 29 7.00 -8.92 3.65
C THR A 29 7.87 -10.05 4.18
N THR A 30 8.93 -10.36 3.44
CA THR A 30 9.92 -11.36 3.83
C THR A 30 11.27 -10.68 4.09
N ILE A 31 12.10 -11.37 4.87
CA ILE A 31 13.50 -11.00 5.02
C ILE A 31 14.27 -11.71 3.91
N VAL A 32 15.00 -10.95 3.10
CA VAL A 32 15.86 -11.46 2.05
C VAL A 32 17.30 -11.34 2.53
N ALA A 33 18.03 -12.44 2.44
CA ALA A 33 19.46 -12.43 2.73
C ALA A 33 20.16 -11.57 1.67
N GLY A 34 20.83 -10.51 2.10
CA GLY A 34 21.71 -9.75 1.21
C GLY A 34 22.87 -10.65 0.76
N PRO A 35 23.46 -10.39 -0.42
CA PRO A 35 24.64 -11.15 -0.84
C PRO A 35 25.76 -11.04 0.21
N SER A 36 26.19 -12.22 0.70
CA SER A 36 27.40 -12.56 1.48
C SER A 36 27.74 -11.85 2.81
N SER A 37 27.18 -10.68 3.14
CA SER A 37 27.35 -10.02 4.46
C SER A 37 26.58 -8.70 4.59
N GLY A 38 25.75 -8.36 3.59
CA GLY A 38 25.02 -7.10 3.56
C GLY A 38 23.96 -6.97 4.65
N PRO A 39 23.51 -5.73 4.95
CA PRO A 39 22.43 -5.51 5.91
C PRO A 39 21.19 -6.31 5.51
N VAL A 40 20.47 -6.81 6.52
CA VAL A 40 19.20 -7.53 6.33
C VAL A 40 18.24 -6.66 5.52
N CYS A 41 17.95 -7.08 4.29
CA CYS A 41 17.01 -6.42 3.41
C CYS A 41 15.62 -7.02 3.64
N ARG A 42 14.58 -6.20 3.59
CA ARG A 42 13.20 -6.71 3.53
C ARG A 42 12.69 -6.56 2.11
N GLN A 43 11.81 -7.46 1.71
CA GLN A 43 11.13 -7.38 0.43
C GLN A 43 9.64 -7.62 0.67
N THR A 44 8.82 -6.68 0.24
CA THR A 44 7.37 -6.87 0.18
C THR A 44 7.01 -7.33 -1.22
N GLU A 45 6.41 -8.50 -1.34
CA GLU A 45 5.78 -8.95 -2.57
C GLU A 45 4.29 -8.64 -2.52
N ILE A 46 3.76 -8.24 -3.67
CA ILE A 46 2.35 -7.99 -3.88
C ILE A 46 1.89 -8.96 -4.95
N ARG A 47 0.92 -9.79 -4.58
CA ARG A 47 0.40 -10.87 -5.42
C ARG A 47 -1.05 -10.61 -5.76
N ASP A 48 -1.45 -11.00 -6.96
CA ASP A 48 -2.83 -10.95 -7.39
C ASP A 48 -3.63 -12.17 -6.89
N ARG A 49 -4.89 -12.27 -7.29
CA ARG A 49 -5.78 -13.40 -6.97
C ARG A 49 -5.31 -14.76 -7.51
N LEU A 50 -4.40 -14.78 -8.49
CA LEU A 50 -3.83 -15.98 -9.08
C LEU A 50 -2.47 -16.34 -8.45
N ASP A 51 -2.10 -15.68 -7.35
CA ASP A 51 -0.79 -15.80 -6.68
C ASP A 51 0.39 -15.35 -7.55
N LYS A 52 0.14 -14.65 -8.68
CA LYS A 52 1.18 -14.06 -9.51
C LYS A 52 1.72 -12.82 -8.82
N VAL A 53 3.05 -12.69 -8.73
CA VAL A 53 3.70 -11.46 -8.26
C VAL A 53 3.45 -10.37 -9.29
N VAL A 54 2.73 -9.33 -8.86
CA VAL A 54 2.39 -8.16 -9.67
C VAL A 54 3.11 -6.90 -9.18
N GLY A 55 3.83 -6.98 -8.07
CA GLY A 55 4.74 -5.92 -7.66
C GLY A 55 5.66 -6.33 -6.52
N THR A 56 6.79 -5.66 -6.42
CA THR A 56 7.79 -5.89 -5.37
C THR A 56 8.33 -4.58 -4.85
N ILE A 57 8.51 -4.47 -3.55
CA ILE A 57 9.14 -3.32 -2.88
C ILE A 57 10.33 -3.83 -2.08
N GLY A 58 11.53 -3.38 -2.43
CA GLY A 58 12.75 -3.63 -1.66
C GLY A 58 12.96 -2.55 -0.61
N TRP A 59 13.35 -2.96 0.60
CA TRP A 59 13.46 -2.06 1.75
C TRP A 59 14.84 -2.14 2.40
N MET A 60 15.40 -0.96 2.69
CA MET A 60 16.51 -0.81 3.62
C MET A 60 15.99 -0.10 4.88
N GLY A 61 15.81 -0.86 5.95
CA GLY A 61 15.13 -0.36 7.15
C GLY A 61 13.65 -0.06 6.89
N ARG A 62 13.30 1.22 6.81
CA ARG A 62 11.95 1.74 6.49
C ARG A 62 11.91 2.57 5.19
N VAL A 63 13.02 2.61 4.47
CA VAL A 63 13.16 3.38 3.23
C VAL A 63 13.05 2.41 2.05
N PRO A 64 12.07 2.59 1.15
CA PRO A 64 12.01 1.79 -0.08
C PRO A 64 13.22 2.15 -0.95
N GLN A 65 13.97 1.14 -1.38
CA GLN A 65 15.16 1.29 -2.22
C GLN A 65 14.85 1.09 -3.69
N TYR A 66 13.97 0.15 -4.00
CA TYR A 66 13.51 -0.13 -5.35
C TYR A 66 12.08 -0.63 -5.32
N MET A 67 11.36 -0.38 -6.41
CA MET A 67 10.02 -0.88 -6.65
C MET A 67 9.93 -1.45 -8.06
N THR A 68 9.19 -2.55 -8.18
CA THR A 68 8.77 -3.10 -9.48
C THR A 68 7.26 -3.20 -9.46
N LEU A 69 6.60 -2.67 -10.49
CA LEU A 69 5.16 -2.72 -10.66
C LEU A 69 4.89 -3.41 -11.99
N LEU A 70 4.22 -4.56 -11.93
CA LEU A 70 4.12 -5.50 -13.05
C LEU A 70 5.52 -5.85 -13.58
N ASP A 71 5.87 -5.36 -14.76
CA ASP A 71 7.14 -5.58 -15.44
C ASP A 71 8.00 -4.29 -15.50
N GLU A 72 7.55 -3.20 -14.88
CA GLU A 72 8.22 -1.90 -14.86
C GLU A 72 9.04 -1.71 -13.59
N HIS A 73 10.29 -1.26 -13.74
CA HIS A 73 11.10 -0.79 -12.63
C HIS A 73 10.81 0.69 -12.35
N VAL A 74 10.25 0.97 -11.18
CA VAL A 74 9.79 2.31 -10.78
C VAL A 74 10.79 2.98 -9.82
N GLY A 75 11.95 2.39 -9.53
CA GLY A 75 12.96 3.04 -8.69
C GLY A 75 12.46 3.37 -7.26
N GLY A 76 12.69 4.60 -6.80
CA GLY A 76 12.38 5.07 -5.44
C GLY A 76 11.08 5.88 -5.32
N LEU A 77 10.92 6.61 -4.20
CA LEU A 77 9.72 7.46 -3.99
C LEU A 77 9.63 8.62 -4.98
N VAL A 78 10.76 9.18 -5.40
CA VAL A 78 10.82 10.30 -6.37
C VAL A 78 10.23 9.87 -7.71
N ASP A 79 10.63 8.69 -8.16
CA ASP A 79 10.19 8.10 -9.42
C ASP A 79 8.71 7.69 -9.35
N LEU A 80 8.25 7.15 -8.21
CA LEU A 80 6.86 6.74 -8.00
C LEU A 80 5.86 7.90 -8.05
N PHE A 81 6.25 9.07 -7.55
CA PHE A 81 5.37 10.24 -7.47
C PHE A 81 5.69 11.32 -8.51
N ALA A 82 6.68 11.08 -9.38
CA ALA A 82 7.17 12.05 -10.37
C ALA A 82 7.42 13.46 -9.79
N SER A 83 7.69 13.57 -8.47
CA SER A 83 7.59 14.85 -7.77
C SER A 83 8.96 15.48 -7.57
N ASN A 84 9.29 16.46 -8.41
CA ASN A 84 10.35 17.44 -8.12
C ASN A 84 9.82 18.57 -7.22
N THR A 85 8.51 18.70 -7.12
CA THR A 85 7.80 19.78 -6.43
C THR A 85 6.66 19.21 -5.59
N ILE A 86 6.90 19.03 -4.30
CA ILE A 86 5.85 18.72 -3.33
C ILE A 86 5.34 20.04 -2.77
N GLN A 87 4.04 20.32 -2.93
CA GLN A 87 3.42 21.47 -2.28
C GLN A 87 3.04 21.07 -0.85
N PHE A 88 3.74 21.64 0.13
CA PHE A 88 3.45 21.45 1.53
C PHE A 88 2.59 22.62 2.04
N ILE A 89 1.33 22.32 2.33
CA ILE A 89 0.45 23.21 3.09
C ILE A 89 0.57 22.79 4.57
N PRO A 90 0.50 23.69 5.57
CA PRO A 90 0.75 23.34 6.97
C PRO A 90 -0.05 22.15 7.50
N LYS A 91 -1.28 21.95 7.00
CA LYS A 91 -2.23 20.93 7.46
C LYS A 91 -2.56 19.85 6.42
N GLU A 92 -1.99 19.97 5.23
CA GLU A 92 -2.33 19.10 4.11
C GLU A 92 -1.08 18.80 3.28
N MET A 93 -0.95 17.56 2.84
CA MET A 93 0.09 17.12 1.93
C MET A 93 -0.58 16.60 0.66
N SER A 94 -0.20 17.16 -0.48
CA SER A 94 -0.74 16.76 -1.77
C SER A 94 0.39 16.50 -2.77
N ILE A 95 0.35 15.34 -3.44
CA ILE A 95 1.37 14.92 -4.41
C ILE A 95 0.68 14.31 -5.64
N PRO A 96 1.00 14.77 -6.87
CA PRO A 96 0.47 14.17 -8.09
C PRO A 96 0.83 12.69 -8.22
N THR A 97 0.03 11.93 -8.96
CA THR A 97 0.41 10.56 -9.30
C THR A 97 1.26 10.52 -10.56
N ARG A 98 2.12 9.50 -10.70
CA ARG A 98 2.88 9.28 -11.94
C ARG A 98 2.02 8.74 -13.09
N PHE A 99 0.96 8.01 -12.75
CA PHE A 99 0.20 7.24 -13.73
C PHE A 99 -0.88 8.08 -14.40
N ASP A 100 -1.26 9.19 -13.77
CA ASP A 100 -2.16 10.18 -14.33
C ASP A 100 -1.93 11.53 -13.66
N THR A 101 -1.75 12.57 -14.46
CA THR A 101 -1.54 13.94 -13.98
C THR A 101 -2.80 14.58 -13.41
N GLU A 102 -3.97 14.05 -13.74
CA GLU A 102 -5.27 14.52 -13.23
C GLU A 102 -5.60 13.94 -11.85
N TYR A 103 -4.85 12.92 -11.40
CA TYR A 103 -4.99 12.36 -10.06
C TYR A 103 -3.99 12.93 -9.06
N LEU A 104 -4.50 13.31 -7.90
CA LEU A 104 -3.74 13.88 -6.79
C LEU A 104 -3.95 13.07 -5.52
N TRP A 105 -2.87 12.54 -4.95
CA TRP A 105 -2.93 12.02 -3.59
C TRP A 105 -2.97 13.18 -2.61
N THR A 106 -3.96 13.20 -1.73
CA THR A 106 -4.13 14.21 -0.68
C THR A 106 -4.24 13.55 0.68
N ALA A 107 -3.58 14.14 1.68
CA ALA A 107 -3.54 13.63 3.03
C ALA A 107 -3.56 14.72 4.10
N THR A 108 -4.29 14.44 5.17
CA THR A 108 -4.24 15.14 6.46
C THR A 108 -3.81 14.13 7.56
N PRO A 109 -3.67 14.54 8.83
CA PRO A 109 -3.49 13.57 9.92
C PRO A 109 -4.62 12.53 10.01
N GLU A 110 -5.83 12.89 9.59
CA GLU A 110 -7.05 12.09 9.73
C GLU A 110 -7.42 11.33 8.45
N GLU A 111 -7.18 11.92 7.28
CA GLU A 111 -7.65 11.38 6.00
C GLU A 111 -6.50 11.14 5.02
N LEU A 112 -6.70 10.17 4.13
CA LEU A 112 -5.87 9.94 2.96
C LEU A 112 -6.78 9.50 1.83
N TYR A 113 -6.74 10.22 0.71
CA TYR A 113 -7.58 9.94 -0.45
C TYR A 113 -6.90 10.35 -1.76
N LEU A 114 -7.32 9.72 -2.85
CA LEU A 114 -6.98 10.07 -4.23
C LEU A 114 -8.10 10.91 -4.81
N LEU A 115 -7.77 12.11 -5.25
CA LEU A 115 -8.69 13.06 -5.87
C LEU A 115 -8.48 13.07 -7.37
N ASP A 116 -9.58 12.98 -8.13
CA ASP A 116 -9.65 13.41 -9.53
C ASP A 116 -9.82 14.92 -9.55
N PHE A 117 -8.81 15.64 -10.06
CA PHE A 117 -8.77 17.10 -10.01
C PHE A 117 -9.87 17.74 -10.85
N ASP A 118 -10.18 17.18 -12.02
CA ASP A 118 -11.13 17.74 -12.97
C ASP A 118 -12.57 17.57 -12.50
N SER A 119 -12.90 16.39 -11.98
CA SER A 119 -14.25 16.10 -11.49
C SER A 119 -14.46 16.43 -10.01
N ALA A 120 -13.39 16.75 -9.28
CA ALA A 120 -13.37 16.89 -7.83
C ALA A 120 -13.93 15.65 -7.09
N THR A 121 -13.80 14.46 -7.68
CA THR A 121 -14.31 13.22 -7.09
C THR A 121 -13.22 12.43 -6.39
N ARG A 122 -13.55 11.84 -5.23
CA ARG A 122 -12.64 10.95 -4.52
C ARG A 122 -12.65 9.57 -5.18
N MET A 123 -11.52 9.21 -5.77
CA MET A 123 -11.34 7.94 -6.49
C MET A 123 -10.93 6.80 -5.57
N ALA A 124 -10.13 7.10 -4.55
CA ALA A 124 -9.73 6.16 -3.51
C ALA A 124 -9.75 6.84 -2.15
N GLU A 125 -10.18 6.13 -1.09
CA GLU A 125 -10.18 6.65 0.28
C GLU A 125 -9.72 5.57 1.25
N LEU A 126 -8.76 5.90 2.11
CA LEU A 126 -8.28 5.03 3.17
C LEU A 126 -8.94 5.38 4.50
N HIS A 127 -9.69 4.43 5.06
CA HIS A 127 -10.30 4.55 6.38
C HIS A 127 -9.58 3.62 7.36
N VAL A 128 -8.79 4.18 8.28
CA VAL A 128 -8.06 3.42 9.30
C VAL A 128 -8.85 3.40 10.62
N HIS A 129 -8.76 2.30 11.38
CA HIS A 129 -9.44 2.14 12.68
C HIS A 129 -10.96 2.31 12.63
N SER A 130 -11.59 1.87 11.53
CA SER A 130 -13.03 1.96 11.34
C SER A 130 -13.71 0.69 11.89
N PRO A 131 -14.76 0.82 12.73
CA PRO A 131 -15.39 -0.33 13.40
C PRO A 131 -16.17 -1.26 12.46
N ALA A 132 -16.69 -0.78 11.32
CA ALA A 132 -17.21 -1.49 10.14
C ALA A 132 -18.25 -0.62 9.40
N LEU A 133 -18.28 -0.73 8.05
CA LEU A 133 -19.28 -0.37 7.00
C LEU A 133 -20.17 0.89 7.07
N ARG A 134 -20.25 1.59 8.20
CA ARG A 134 -20.76 2.95 8.27
C ARG A 134 -19.57 3.87 8.48
N ALA A 135 -19.06 4.43 7.39
CA ALA A 135 -18.00 5.45 7.35
C ALA A 135 -18.37 6.77 8.08
N THR A 136 -19.32 6.73 9.02
CA THR A 136 -19.86 7.86 9.79
C THR A 136 -19.41 7.84 11.26
N HIS A 137 -18.72 6.79 11.72
CA HIS A 137 -18.22 6.72 13.09
C HIS A 137 -16.76 7.17 13.16
N LYS A 138 -16.47 8.08 14.11
CA LYS A 138 -15.10 8.52 14.40
C LYS A 138 -14.21 7.30 14.68
N PRO A 139 -12.99 7.23 14.11
CA PRO A 139 -12.07 6.12 14.34
C PRO A 139 -11.81 5.94 15.83
N ILE A 140 -11.76 4.69 16.30
CA ILE A 140 -11.33 4.38 17.67
C ILE A 140 -9.90 3.87 17.57
N PRO A 141 -8.87 4.65 17.98
CA PRO A 141 -7.48 4.22 17.90
C PRO A 141 -7.27 2.83 18.51
N GLY A 142 -6.61 1.93 17.77
CA GLY A 142 -6.33 0.57 18.21
C GLY A 142 -7.49 -0.44 18.11
N ARG A 143 -8.69 -0.02 17.69
CA ARG A 143 -9.83 -0.90 17.38
C ARG A 143 -10.32 -0.68 15.94
N GLY A 144 -10.99 -1.68 15.38
CA GLY A 144 -11.50 -1.63 14.00
C GLY A 144 -10.52 -2.13 12.95
N ALA A 145 -10.95 -2.11 11.69
CA ALA A 145 -10.14 -2.55 10.54
C ALA A 145 -9.75 -1.34 9.68
N ALA A 146 -8.81 -1.57 8.76
CA ALA A 146 -8.52 -0.63 7.69
C ALA A 146 -9.30 -1.02 6.44
N TYR A 147 -9.92 -0.03 5.80
CA TYR A 147 -10.68 -0.21 4.57
C TYR A 147 -10.15 0.74 3.50
N LEU A 148 -10.05 0.24 2.28
CA LEU A 148 -9.78 1.02 1.07
C LEU A 148 -11.06 1.05 0.24
N LYS A 149 -11.68 2.22 0.15
CA LYS A 149 -12.84 2.45 -0.71
C LYS A 149 -12.35 2.93 -2.06
N LEU A 150 -12.78 2.29 -3.13
CA LEU A 150 -12.50 2.64 -4.52
C LEU A 150 -13.81 2.99 -5.22
N SER A 151 -13.84 4.10 -5.94
CA SER A 151 -15.00 4.53 -6.72
C SER A 151 -15.21 3.64 -7.96
N ALA A 152 -16.45 3.54 -8.43
CA ALA A 152 -16.86 2.57 -9.46
C ALA A 152 -16.67 3.07 -10.92
N HIS A 153 -15.87 4.11 -11.16
CA HIS A 153 -15.70 4.73 -12.47
C HIS A 153 -14.31 4.45 -13.10
N PRO A 154 -14.21 4.38 -14.43
CA PRO A 154 -14.10 3.07 -15.10
C PRO A 154 -13.01 2.99 -16.19
N LEU A 155 -12.57 1.78 -16.53
CA LEU A 155 -11.99 1.39 -17.84
C LEU A 155 -10.65 2.01 -18.30
N GLY A 156 -9.87 2.66 -17.44
CA GLY A 156 -8.53 3.15 -17.81
C GLY A 156 -7.56 3.41 -16.66
N LEU A 157 -8.01 3.22 -15.41
CA LEU A 157 -7.14 3.36 -14.24
C LEU A 157 -5.90 2.48 -14.40
N ALA A 158 -4.76 3.05 -14.02
CA ALA A 158 -3.53 2.33 -13.79
C ALA A 158 -3.82 0.99 -13.11
N PRO A 159 -3.07 -0.08 -13.45
CA PRO A 159 -3.36 -1.41 -12.91
C PRO A 159 -3.49 -1.31 -11.38
N PRO A 160 -4.48 -1.95 -10.73
CA PRO A 160 -4.83 -1.72 -9.32
C PRO A 160 -3.66 -1.75 -8.33
N ILE A 161 -2.56 -2.39 -8.74
CA ILE A 161 -1.27 -2.38 -8.09
C ILE A 161 -0.65 -0.99 -7.91
N GLU A 162 -0.75 -0.09 -8.89
CA GLU A 162 -0.19 1.27 -8.82
C GLU A 162 -0.89 2.10 -7.76
N ILE A 163 -2.22 2.07 -7.75
CA ILE A 163 -3.03 2.73 -6.72
C ILE A 163 -2.68 2.16 -5.36
N LEU A 164 -2.56 0.84 -5.24
CA LEU A 164 -2.22 0.18 -3.98
C LEU A 164 -0.80 0.57 -3.50
N VAL A 165 0.22 0.51 -4.36
CA VAL A 165 1.60 0.83 -3.97
C VAL A 165 1.76 2.32 -3.67
N SER A 166 1.22 3.20 -4.52
CA SER A 166 1.25 4.64 -4.29
C SER A 166 0.51 5.02 -3.00
N LEU A 167 -0.66 4.42 -2.71
CA LEU A 167 -1.36 4.58 -1.44
C LEU A 167 -0.49 4.18 -0.24
N LEU A 168 0.17 3.02 -0.29
CA LEU A 168 1.02 2.55 0.81
C LEU A 168 2.23 3.45 1.03
N MET A 169 2.88 3.89 -0.06
CA MET A 169 4.02 4.80 0.03
C MET A 169 3.58 6.18 0.53
N PHE A 170 2.44 6.67 0.06
CA PHE A 170 1.90 7.96 0.48
C PHE A 170 1.47 7.96 1.95
N ASP A 171 0.92 6.84 2.46
CA ASP A 171 0.60 6.71 3.88
C ASP A 171 1.88 6.66 4.75
N ILE A 172 2.99 6.09 4.27
CA ILE A 172 4.29 6.21 4.96
C ILE A 172 4.71 7.68 5.07
N LEU A 173 4.66 8.43 3.95
CA LEU A 173 4.98 9.85 3.93
C LEU A 173 4.09 10.65 4.87
N ARG A 174 2.77 10.40 4.83
CA ARG A 174 1.76 11.03 5.68
C ARG A 174 2.06 10.80 7.16
N ARG A 175 2.36 9.56 7.55
CA ARG A 175 2.70 9.23 8.94
C ARG A 175 3.97 9.94 9.39
N GLY A 176 4.99 10.03 8.52
CA GLY A 176 6.19 10.80 8.78
C GLY A 176 5.92 12.29 8.99
N ARG A 177 5.13 12.89 8.09
CA ARG A 177 4.81 14.32 8.06
C ARG A 177 3.95 14.79 9.24
N PHE A 178 3.01 13.96 9.69
CA PHE A 178 2.05 14.29 10.74
C PHE A 178 2.33 13.61 12.08
N GLY A 179 3.48 12.93 12.23
CA GLY A 179 3.87 12.29 13.50
C GLY A 179 2.96 11.12 13.92
N LEU A 180 2.28 10.48 12.96
CA LEU A 180 1.43 9.32 13.25
C LEU A 180 2.30 8.06 13.52
N PRO A 181 1.74 7.03 14.18
CA PRO A 181 2.47 5.78 14.42
C PRO A 181 3.04 5.19 13.13
N ARG A 182 4.34 4.93 13.10
CA ARG A 182 5.03 4.35 11.94
C ARG A 182 4.73 2.86 11.81
N TYR A 183 4.83 2.33 10.59
CA TYR A 183 4.75 0.88 10.37
C TYR A 183 5.84 0.16 11.16
N ALA A 184 5.43 -0.85 11.93
CA ALA A 184 6.32 -1.66 12.72
C ALA A 184 7.12 -2.66 11.86
N PHE A 185 6.65 -2.96 10.64
CA PHE A 185 7.14 -4.06 9.80
C PHE A 185 7.32 -5.31 10.66
N ALA A 186 6.21 -5.75 11.27
CA ALA A 186 6.27 -6.85 12.21
C ALA A 186 6.91 -8.06 11.49
N PRO A 187 7.73 -8.86 12.18
CA PRO A 187 8.26 -10.08 11.58
C PRO A 187 7.06 -10.92 11.08
N PRO A 188 7.14 -11.50 9.88
CA PRO A 188 6.03 -12.29 9.33
C PRO A 188 5.63 -13.36 10.34
N SER A 189 4.32 -13.58 10.49
CA SER A 189 3.81 -14.58 11.44
C SER A 189 4.42 -15.96 11.16
N ARG A 190 4.49 -16.84 12.17
CA ARG A 190 5.02 -18.22 11.99
C ARG A 190 4.33 -18.97 10.86
N LEU A 191 3.02 -18.73 10.66
CA LEU A 191 2.26 -19.26 9.54
C LEU A 191 2.75 -18.70 8.20
N GLN A 192 2.87 -17.38 8.06
CA GLN A 192 3.41 -16.76 6.83
C GLN A 192 4.83 -17.25 6.51
N GLN A 193 5.68 -17.42 7.54
CA GLN A 193 7.03 -18.00 7.39
C GLN A 193 7.01 -19.49 6.99
N ALA A 194 6.09 -20.28 7.55
CA ALA A 194 5.95 -21.69 7.18
C ALA A 194 5.48 -21.82 5.72
N TRP A 195 4.50 -21.01 5.32
CA TRP A 195 4.01 -20.98 3.94
C TRP A 195 5.07 -20.51 2.94
N SER A 196 5.92 -19.54 3.31
CA SER A 196 7.02 -19.10 2.46
C SER A 196 8.12 -20.17 2.33
N ARG A 197 8.45 -20.89 3.41
CA ARG A 197 9.42 -22.01 3.38
C ARG A 197 8.94 -23.20 2.55
N ILE A 198 7.66 -23.55 2.66
CA ILE A 198 7.06 -24.61 1.83
C ILE A 198 7.07 -24.21 0.35
N ARG A 199 6.83 -22.92 0.05
CA ARG A 199 6.86 -22.40 -1.33
C ARG A 199 8.26 -22.26 -1.91
N ALA A 200 9.25 -21.83 -1.13
CA ALA A 200 10.64 -21.78 -1.55
C ALA A 200 11.18 -23.15 -1.99
N ARG A 201 10.71 -24.23 -1.35
CA ARG A 201 11.03 -25.62 -1.74
C ARG A 201 10.36 -26.09 -3.04
N ARG A 202 9.27 -25.44 -3.46
CA ARG A 202 8.55 -25.79 -4.70
C ARG A 202 9.13 -25.11 -5.95
N ASN A 203 9.81 -23.98 -5.79
CA ASN A 203 10.44 -23.25 -6.91
C ASN A 203 11.90 -23.66 -7.18
N THR A 204 12.42 -24.65 -6.45
CA THR A 204 13.79 -25.20 -6.61
C THR A 204 13.83 -26.57 -7.28
N VAL A 205 12.79 -26.95 -8.04
CA VAL A 205 12.72 -28.21 -8.80
C VAL A 205 12.39 -27.91 -10.26
#